data_AF-A0AA44XY16-F1
#
_entry.id   AF-A0AA44XY16-F1
#
_cell.length_a   1.000
_cell.length_b   1.000
_cell.length_c   1.000
_cell.angle_alpha   90.00
_cell.angle_beta   90.00
_cell.angle_gamma   90.00
#
_symmetry.space_group_name_H-M   'P 1'
#
loop_
_entity.id
_entity.type
_entity.pdbx_description
1 polymer ?
#
loop_
_entity_poly.entity_id
_entity_poly.type
_entity_poly.pdbx_seq_one_letter_code
_entity_poly.pdbx_strand_id
1 'polypeptide(L)'
;MDVLRTTLNQVTNMPALEIMVDGDTVVMVSTDNLSMLTARVSGMLIHEAIASLNVAGGNYSQSGSSTYLTWIADTPLRAGQQIRLLFHEDGQSSHAGKTIDELYPDEPPVTQTDFTPTAEMFQKLRAMPKFREKFVIDLSSSSGTSFRGETMVGEDSFALTILWDYMRPERARVSLHSHSLNRLEAKGPLNYLLKDDITFGGYVELRIA
;
A
#
# COMPACT_ATOMS: atom_id res chain seq x y z
N MET A 1 -2.26 56.05 -6.25
CA MET A 1 -1.60 55.05 -7.11
C MET A 1 -1.62 53.74 -6.36
N ASP A 2 -2.73 53.03 -6.47
CA ASP A 2 -2.93 51.72 -5.86
C ASP A 2 -2.37 50.65 -6.81
N VAL A 3 -1.33 49.96 -6.36
CA VAL A 3 -0.83 48.76 -7.02
C VAL A 3 -1.43 47.57 -6.29
N LEU A 4 -2.52 47.04 -6.85
CA LEU A 4 -3.15 45.79 -6.46
C LEU A 4 -2.11 44.66 -6.52
N ARG A 5 -1.72 44.16 -5.35
CA ARG A 5 -1.09 42.84 -5.21
C ARG A 5 -2.19 41.80 -5.36
N THR A 6 -2.41 41.35 -6.60
CA THR A 6 -3.15 40.12 -6.85
C THR A 6 -2.25 38.95 -6.44
N THR A 7 -2.40 38.48 -5.22
CA THR A 7 -1.90 37.17 -4.81
C THR A 7 -2.65 36.15 -5.68
N LEU A 8 -1.97 35.61 -6.69
CA LEU A 8 -2.42 34.38 -7.33
C LEU A 8 -2.46 33.32 -6.22
N ASN A 9 -3.67 32.97 -5.79
CA ASN A 9 -3.89 31.69 -5.13
C ASN A 9 -3.44 30.63 -6.13
N GLN A 10 -2.23 30.11 -5.96
CA GLN A 10 -1.90 28.82 -6.53
C GLN A 10 -2.93 27.87 -5.94
N VAL A 11 -3.85 27.39 -6.77
CA VAL A 11 -4.58 26.17 -6.48
C VAL A 11 -3.48 25.12 -6.35
N THR A 12 -3.11 24.78 -5.12
CA THR A 12 -2.32 23.58 -4.88
C THR A 12 -3.25 22.44 -5.26
N ASN A 13 -3.06 21.88 -6.45
CA ASN A 13 -3.65 20.59 -6.77
C ASN A 13 -3.36 19.67 -5.60
N MET A 14 -4.39 18.99 -5.10
CA MET A 14 -4.27 18.05 -3.99
C MET A 14 -4.40 16.65 -4.57
N PRO A 15 -3.29 16.02 -5.01
CA PRO A 15 -3.32 14.67 -5.54
C PRO A 15 -4.09 13.73 -4.62
N ALA A 16 -4.72 12.73 -5.23
CA ALA A 16 -5.43 11.72 -4.47
C ALA A 16 -5.22 10.34 -5.04
N LEU A 17 -5.12 9.34 -4.16
CA LEU A 17 -5.20 7.94 -4.55
C LEU A 17 -6.62 7.44 -4.32
N GLU A 18 -7.24 7.00 -5.40
CA GLU A 18 -8.50 6.27 -5.36
C GLU A 18 -8.23 4.77 -5.46
N ILE A 19 -8.87 4.00 -4.59
CA ILE A 19 -8.82 2.54 -4.61
C ILE A 19 -10.23 2.03 -4.84
N MET A 20 -10.35 1.17 -5.85
CA MET A 20 -11.58 0.50 -6.25
C MET A 20 -11.42 -1.01 -6.13
N VAL A 21 -12.50 -1.69 -5.74
CA VAL A 21 -12.60 -3.15 -5.74
C VAL A 21 -13.84 -3.53 -6.56
N ASP A 22 -13.66 -4.34 -7.59
CA ASP A 22 -14.69 -4.75 -8.55
C ASP A 22 -15.44 -3.57 -9.20
N GLY A 23 -14.77 -2.41 -9.29
CA GLY A 23 -15.31 -1.17 -9.85
C GLY A 23 -15.93 -0.22 -8.83
N ASP A 24 -16.13 -0.64 -7.58
CA ASP A 24 -16.66 0.20 -6.52
C ASP A 24 -15.51 0.89 -5.77
N THR A 25 -15.57 2.22 -5.68
CA THR A 25 -14.60 3.01 -4.89
C THR A 25 -14.74 2.67 -3.41
N VAL A 26 -13.70 2.05 -2.85
CA VAL A 26 -13.65 1.71 -1.41
C VAL A 26 -13.04 2.83 -0.59
N VAL A 27 -12.11 3.59 -1.15
CA VAL A 27 -11.56 4.79 -0.52
C VAL A 27 -10.95 5.73 -1.56
N MET A 28 -11.13 7.03 -1.35
CA MET A 28 -10.31 8.09 -1.94
C MET A 28 -9.54 8.77 -0.80
N VAL A 29 -8.23 8.96 -0.98
CA VAL A 29 -7.36 9.62 0.00
C VAL A 29 -6.60 10.74 -0.67
N SER A 30 -6.88 11.97 -0.26
CA SER A 30 -6.11 13.15 -0.63
C SER A 30 -4.74 13.13 0.04
N THR A 31 -3.73 13.65 -0.64
CA THR A 31 -2.38 13.82 -0.10
C THR A 31 -2.23 15.09 0.74
N ASP A 32 -3.31 15.85 0.95
CA ASP A 32 -3.30 17.05 1.78
C ASP A 32 -2.76 16.75 3.19
N ASN A 33 -1.82 17.58 3.64
CA ASN A 33 -1.09 17.44 4.90
C ASN A 33 -0.33 16.10 5.10
N LEU A 34 -0.18 15.26 4.06
CA LEU A 34 0.60 14.04 4.12
C LEU A 34 2.01 14.25 3.55
N SER A 35 2.98 13.62 4.20
CA SER A 35 4.33 13.47 3.64
C SER A 35 4.46 12.16 2.85
N MET A 36 3.63 11.16 3.17
CA MET A 36 3.64 9.86 2.53
C MET A 36 2.24 9.25 2.57
N LEU A 37 1.88 8.55 1.50
CA LEU A 37 0.66 7.75 1.40
C LEU A 37 0.99 6.42 0.71
N THR A 38 0.52 5.33 1.29
CA THR A 38 0.68 3.98 0.76
C THR A 38 -0.66 3.28 0.60
N ALA A 39 -0.78 2.57 -0.51
CA ALA A 39 -1.80 1.55 -0.70
C ALA A 39 -1.08 0.23 -0.96
N ARG A 40 -1.44 -0.81 -0.20
CA ARG A 40 -0.79 -2.11 -0.23
C ARG A 40 -1.83 -3.21 -0.40
N VAL A 41 -1.59 -4.11 -1.34
CA VAL A 41 -2.28 -5.39 -1.43
C VAL A 41 -1.28 -6.49 -1.19
N SER A 42 -1.51 -7.36 -0.20
CA SER A 42 -0.56 -8.44 0.11
C SER A 42 -1.25 -9.72 0.53
N GLY A 43 -0.66 -10.86 0.20
CA GLY A 43 -1.16 -12.18 0.59
C GLY A 43 -0.05 -13.08 1.09
N MET A 44 -0.37 -13.95 2.05
CA MET A 44 0.53 -14.98 2.60
C MET A 44 -0.10 -16.36 2.42
N LEU A 45 0.72 -17.38 2.13
CA LEU A 45 0.21 -18.76 1.92
C LEU A 45 -0.45 -19.34 3.18
N ILE A 46 -0.12 -18.81 4.36
CA ILE A 46 -0.60 -19.25 5.68
C ILE A 46 -1.84 -18.47 6.17
N HIS A 47 -2.34 -17.50 5.41
CA HIS A 47 -3.54 -16.73 5.77
C HIS A 47 -4.77 -17.26 5.04
N GLU A 48 -5.93 -17.27 5.70
CA GLU A 48 -7.19 -17.73 5.10
C GLU A 48 -7.66 -16.81 3.97
N ALA A 49 -7.57 -15.49 4.12
CA ALA A 49 -7.84 -14.53 3.05
C ALA A 49 -6.81 -14.67 1.90
N ILE A 50 -7.24 -14.53 0.63
CA ILE A 50 -6.32 -14.62 -0.51
C ILE A 50 -5.28 -13.50 -0.44
N ALA A 51 -5.72 -12.32 -0.04
CA ALA A 51 -4.92 -11.13 0.17
C ALA A 51 -5.71 -10.18 1.08
N SER A 52 -5.06 -9.11 1.49
CA SER A 52 -5.67 -8.01 2.20
C SER A 52 -5.24 -6.69 1.59
N LEU A 53 -6.13 -5.71 1.68
CA LEU A 53 -5.91 -4.32 1.28
C LEU A 53 -5.65 -3.48 2.53
N ASN A 54 -4.59 -2.68 2.48
CA ASN A 54 -4.28 -1.68 3.49
C ASN A 54 -4.01 -0.33 2.81
N VAL A 55 -4.55 0.74 3.39
CA VAL A 55 -4.30 2.11 2.93
C VAL A 55 -3.97 2.96 4.15
N ALA A 56 -2.75 3.49 4.18
CA ALA A 56 -2.22 4.21 5.33
C ALA A 56 -1.22 5.28 4.88
N GLY A 57 -0.98 6.27 5.73
CA GLY A 57 -0.15 7.41 5.39
C GLY A 57 0.04 8.32 6.59
N GLY A 58 0.83 9.37 6.41
CA GLY A 58 1.18 10.21 7.53
C GLY A 58 2.05 11.39 7.18
N ASN A 59 2.15 12.29 8.15
CA ASN A 59 3.11 13.38 8.14
C ASN A 59 4.26 13.03 9.09
N TYR A 60 5.47 12.94 8.56
CA TYR A 60 6.68 12.63 9.34
C TYR A 60 7.67 13.81 9.30
N SER A 61 7.17 15.04 9.37
CA SER A 61 8.02 16.23 9.41
C SER A 61 8.99 16.21 10.60
N GLN A 62 10.19 16.76 10.41
CA GLN A 62 11.19 16.85 11.48
C GLN A 62 10.84 17.91 12.54
N SER A 63 9.93 18.83 12.24
CA SER A 63 9.52 19.94 13.08
C SER A 63 8.02 19.87 13.36
N GLY A 64 7.58 18.81 14.06
CA GLY A 64 6.18 18.60 14.38
C GLY A 64 5.92 17.24 15.00
N SER A 65 4.68 17.03 15.46
CA SER A 65 4.22 15.70 15.85
C SER A 65 4.02 14.88 14.58
N SER A 66 4.65 13.69 14.53
CA SER A 66 4.38 12.76 13.44
C SER A 66 2.97 12.20 13.55
N THR A 67 2.30 12.03 12.41
CA THR A 67 0.98 11.40 12.34
C THR A 67 1.09 10.09 11.57
N TYR A 68 0.31 9.10 11.98
CA TYR A 68 0.09 7.86 11.25
C TYR A 68 -1.41 7.62 11.21
N LEU A 69 -1.97 7.63 10.00
CA LEU A 69 -3.39 7.47 9.74
C LEU A 69 -3.62 6.24 8.87
N THR A 70 -4.68 5.51 9.18
CA THR A 70 -5.13 4.34 8.43
C THR A 70 -6.54 4.58 7.92
N TRP A 71 -6.73 4.46 6.61
CA TRP A 71 -8.03 4.55 5.96
C TRP A 71 -8.66 3.18 5.74
N ILE A 72 -7.82 2.17 5.41
CA ILE A 72 -8.25 0.77 5.30
C ILE A 72 -7.30 -0.07 6.15
N ALA A 73 -7.82 -0.67 7.21
CA ALA A 73 -7.10 -1.57 8.10
C ALA A 73 -7.31 -3.03 7.65
N ASP A 74 -6.33 -3.55 6.90
CA ASP A 74 -6.20 -4.96 6.53
C ASP A 74 -7.50 -5.65 6.06
N THR A 75 -8.23 -5.03 5.12
CA THR A 75 -9.51 -5.57 4.65
C THR A 75 -9.29 -6.82 3.79
N PRO A 76 -9.88 -7.98 4.14
CA PRO A 76 -9.73 -9.21 3.36
C PRO A 76 -10.31 -9.09 1.96
N LEU A 77 -9.56 -9.58 0.97
CA LEU A 77 -9.95 -9.71 -0.42
C LEU A 77 -10.34 -11.16 -0.73
N ARG A 78 -11.12 -11.33 -1.81
CA ARG A 78 -11.53 -12.63 -2.35
C ARG A 78 -10.81 -12.91 -3.66
N ALA A 79 -10.62 -14.19 -3.96
CA ALA A 79 -10.04 -14.62 -5.23
C ALA A 79 -10.91 -14.13 -6.40
N GLY A 80 -10.25 -13.70 -7.48
CA GLY A 80 -10.91 -13.19 -8.69
C GLY A 80 -11.34 -11.73 -8.62
N GLN A 81 -11.28 -11.06 -7.46
CA GLN A 81 -11.58 -9.63 -7.39
C GLN A 81 -10.59 -8.80 -8.19
N GLN A 82 -11.07 -7.73 -8.80
CA GLN A 82 -10.26 -6.74 -9.48
C GLN A 82 -10.04 -5.54 -8.57
N ILE A 83 -8.78 -5.27 -8.23
CA ILE A 83 -8.37 -4.10 -7.48
C ILE A 83 -7.80 -3.09 -8.47
N ARG A 84 -8.33 -1.87 -8.50
CA ARG A 84 -7.78 -0.77 -9.29
C ARG A 84 -7.36 0.37 -8.38
N LEU A 85 -6.18 0.91 -8.62
CA LEU A 85 -5.68 2.10 -7.97
C LEU A 85 -5.49 3.17 -9.03
N LEU A 86 -6.14 4.32 -8.87
CA LEU A 86 -6.09 5.45 -9.79
C LEU A 86 -5.47 6.66 -9.09
N PHE A 87 -4.51 7.31 -9.74
CA PHE A 87 -3.84 8.48 -9.20
C PHE A 87 -4.40 9.75 -9.84
N HIS A 88 -5.10 10.54 -9.04
CA HIS A 88 -5.75 11.77 -9.45
C HIS A 88 -4.82 12.97 -9.26
N GLU A 89 -4.91 13.94 -10.17
CA GLU A 89 -4.27 15.24 -10.02
C GLU A 89 -4.88 16.05 -8.87
N ASP A 90 -6.19 15.94 -8.68
CA ASP A 90 -6.93 16.58 -7.61
C ASP A 90 -8.02 15.63 -7.07
N GLY A 91 -8.21 15.62 -5.75
CA GLY A 91 -9.23 14.83 -5.11
C GLY A 91 -9.33 15.07 -3.60
N GLN A 92 -10.48 14.73 -3.04
CA GLN A 92 -10.78 14.90 -1.62
C GLN A 92 -10.87 13.54 -0.93
N SER A 93 -10.40 13.49 0.32
CA SER A 93 -10.51 12.27 1.12
C SER A 93 -11.98 11.94 1.36
N SER A 94 -12.35 10.70 1.02
CA SER A 94 -13.71 10.16 1.23
C SER A 94 -14.12 10.12 2.71
N HIS A 95 -13.16 9.92 3.60
CA HIS A 95 -13.30 10.08 5.05
C HIS A 95 -11.95 10.39 5.68
N ALA A 96 -11.94 10.83 6.94
CA ALA A 96 -10.72 10.94 7.72
C ALA A 96 -10.09 9.55 7.94
N GLY A 97 -8.76 9.49 7.94
CA GLY A 97 -8.05 8.31 8.40
C GLY A 97 -8.10 8.21 9.93
N LYS A 98 -7.94 7.01 10.46
CA LYS A 98 -7.97 6.74 11.90
C LYS A 98 -6.58 6.50 12.46
N THR A 99 -6.35 6.92 13.69
CA THR A 99 -5.17 6.51 14.46
C THR A 99 -5.30 5.07 14.94
N ILE A 100 -4.20 4.51 15.48
CA ILE A 100 -4.26 3.16 16.08
C ILE A 100 -5.20 3.12 17.28
N ASP A 101 -5.19 4.16 18.12
CA ASP A 101 -6.07 4.27 19.31
C ASP A 101 -7.55 4.33 18.92
N GLU A 102 -7.88 4.93 17.77
CA GLU A 102 -9.25 4.97 17.25
C GLU A 102 -9.69 3.64 16.63
N LEU A 103 -8.76 2.88 16.05
CA LEU A 103 -9.03 1.57 15.46
C LEU A 103 -9.15 0.48 16.54
N TYR A 104 -8.36 0.59 17.59
CA TYR A 104 -8.23 -0.43 18.64
C TYR A 104 -8.20 0.24 20.03
N PRO A 105 -9.33 0.84 20.48
CA PRO A 105 -9.38 1.62 21.72
C PRO A 105 -9.11 0.81 22.98
N ASP A 106 -9.32 -0.51 22.89
CA ASP A 106 -9.13 -1.44 24.01
C ASP A 106 -7.74 -2.10 24.03
N GLU A 107 -6.92 -1.88 22.99
CA GLU A 107 -5.57 -2.45 22.94
C GLU A 107 -4.58 -1.62 23.75
N PRO A 108 -3.77 -2.25 24.62
CA PRO A 108 -2.74 -1.53 25.34
C PRO A 108 -1.68 -1.01 24.35
N PRO A 109 -1.08 0.17 24.61
CA PRO A 109 -0.01 0.70 23.77
C PRO A 109 1.12 -0.32 23.60
N VAL A 110 1.60 -0.47 22.37
CA VAL A 110 2.71 -1.37 22.06
C VAL A 110 3.96 -0.88 22.80
N THR A 111 4.47 -1.70 23.73
CA THR A 111 5.66 -1.36 24.52
C THR A 111 6.97 -1.73 23.82
N GLN A 112 6.92 -2.52 22.76
CA GLN A 112 8.10 -2.98 22.01
C GLN A 112 8.20 -2.24 20.68
N THR A 113 9.17 -1.34 20.57
CA THR A 113 9.46 -0.60 19.33
C THR A 113 10.59 -1.22 18.52
N ASP A 114 11.38 -2.10 19.13
CA ASP A 114 12.50 -2.82 18.53
C ASP A 114 12.17 -4.32 18.42
N PHE A 115 11.70 -4.70 17.24
CA PHE A 115 11.40 -6.09 16.93
C PHE A 115 12.47 -6.67 16.01
N THR A 116 13.17 -7.72 16.47
CA THR A 116 14.08 -8.51 15.64
C THR A 116 13.55 -9.93 15.55
N PRO A 117 13.15 -10.41 14.35
CA PRO A 117 12.71 -11.78 14.15
C PRO A 117 13.78 -12.79 14.63
N THR A 118 13.38 -13.80 15.39
CA THR A 118 14.29 -14.88 15.82
C THR A 118 14.21 -16.10 14.88
N ALA A 119 15.23 -16.95 14.89
CA ALA A 119 15.20 -18.21 14.13
C ALA A 119 14.02 -19.11 14.53
N GLU A 120 13.64 -19.11 15.82
CA GLU A 120 12.47 -19.85 16.31
C GLU A 120 11.17 -19.31 15.70
N MET A 121 11.04 -17.98 15.50
CA MET A 121 9.89 -17.40 14.82
C MET A 121 9.81 -17.85 13.36
N PHE A 122 10.93 -17.90 12.64
CA PHE A 122 10.96 -18.43 11.27
C PHE A 122 10.59 -19.93 11.22
N GLN A 123 11.05 -20.73 12.19
CA GLN A 123 10.65 -22.13 12.30
C GLN A 123 9.15 -22.27 12.54
N LYS A 124 8.58 -21.46 13.45
CA LYS A 124 7.13 -21.42 13.69
C LYS A 124 6.36 -21.07 12.43
N LEU A 125 6.75 -20.01 11.71
CA LEU A 125 6.11 -19.61 10.45
C LEU A 125 6.16 -20.71 9.38
N ARG A 126 7.30 -21.42 9.25
CA ARG A 126 7.44 -22.55 8.30
C ARG A 126 6.54 -23.75 8.66
N ALA A 127 6.26 -23.94 9.95
CA ALA A 127 5.44 -25.05 10.44
C ALA A 127 3.93 -24.77 10.34
N MET A 128 3.52 -23.52 10.08
CA MET A 128 2.10 -23.19 9.95
C MET A 128 1.49 -23.85 8.71
N PRO A 129 0.29 -24.45 8.83
CA PRO A 129 -0.38 -25.03 7.68
C PRO A 129 -0.70 -23.95 6.64
N LYS A 130 -0.45 -24.27 5.37
CA LYS A 130 -0.73 -23.38 4.26
C LYS A 130 -2.18 -23.57 3.81
N PHE A 131 -2.88 -22.47 3.55
CA PHE A 131 -4.22 -22.45 2.93
C PHE A 131 -4.16 -22.59 1.41
N ARG A 132 -2.99 -22.38 0.80
CA ARG A 132 -2.75 -22.50 -0.64
C ARG A 132 -1.28 -22.76 -0.95
N GLU A 133 -1.03 -23.24 -2.16
CA GLU A 133 0.33 -23.57 -2.62
C GLU A 133 1.06 -22.36 -3.22
N LYS A 134 0.34 -21.49 -3.93
CA LYS A 134 0.88 -20.34 -4.66
C LYS A 134 -0.19 -19.27 -4.87
N PHE A 135 0.22 -18.13 -5.38
CA PHE A 135 -0.64 -17.07 -5.89
C PHE A 135 -0.48 -16.94 -7.40
N VAL A 136 -1.58 -16.81 -8.12
CA VAL A 136 -1.58 -16.38 -9.52
C VAL A 136 -1.91 -14.89 -9.55
N ILE A 137 -1.01 -14.09 -10.14
CA ILE A 137 -1.07 -12.64 -10.12
C ILE A 137 -1.12 -12.13 -11.55
N ASP A 138 -2.12 -11.32 -11.85
CA ASP A 138 -2.23 -10.55 -13.07
C ASP A 138 -2.27 -9.06 -12.69
N LEU A 139 -1.28 -8.32 -13.16
CA LEU A 139 -1.11 -6.90 -12.88
C LEU A 139 -0.85 -6.15 -14.17
N SER A 140 -1.56 -5.05 -14.37
CA SER A 140 -1.32 -4.13 -15.48
C SER A 140 -1.33 -2.68 -15.00
N SER A 141 -0.61 -1.83 -15.72
CA SER A 141 -0.52 -0.41 -15.46
C SER A 141 -0.88 0.38 -16.70
N SER A 142 -1.40 1.59 -16.52
CA SER A 142 -1.63 2.56 -17.60
C SER A 142 -0.36 2.95 -18.36
N SER A 143 0.83 2.70 -17.79
CA SER A 143 2.12 2.89 -18.48
C SER A 143 2.37 1.85 -19.58
N GLY A 144 1.57 0.80 -19.64
CA GLY A 144 1.79 -0.38 -20.49
C GLY A 144 2.64 -1.47 -19.83
N THR A 145 3.17 -1.22 -18.63
CA THR A 145 3.89 -2.24 -17.85
C THR A 145 2.89 -3.26 -17.30
N SER A 146 3.21 -4.54 -17.39
CA SER A 146 2.36 -5.62 -16.87
C SER A 146 3.18 -6.77 -16.30
N PHE A 147 2.60 -7.50 -15.36
CA PHE A 147 3.11 -8.76 -14.85
C PHE A 147 1.98 -9.79 -14.86
N ARG A 148 2.23 -10.96 -15.45
CA ARG A 148 1.33 -12.10 -15.37
C ARG A 148 2.15 -13.33 -15.03
N GLY A 149 1.94 -13.88 -13.85
CA GLY A 149 2.75 -14.98 -13.35
C GLY A 149 2.22 -15.56 -12.06
N GLU A 150 3.02 -16.43 -11.46
CA GLU A 150 2.70 -17.07 -10.20
C GLU A 150 3.89 -17.01 -9.25
N THR A 151 3.61 -17.07 -7.95
CA THR A 151 4.68 -17.21 -6.96
C THR A 151 5.37 -18.57 -7.10
N MET A 152 6.69 -18.56 -7.05
CA MET A 152 7.52 -19.75 -7.23
C MET A 152 7.54 -20.63 -5.98
N VAL A 153 7.99 -21.88 -6.15
CA VAL A 153 8.26 -22.78 -5.03
C VAL A 153 9.23 -22.12 -4.04
N GLY A 154 8.82 -22.08 -2.77
CA GLY A 154 9.59 -21.45 -1.69
C GLY A 154 9.32 -19.96 -1.51
N GLU A 155 8.44 -19.34 -2.31
CA GLU A 155 7.87 -18.03 -2.02
C GLU A 155 6.63 -18.20 -1.13
N ASP A 156 6.58 -17.45 -0.04
CA ASP A 156 5.57 -17.59 1.01
C ASP A 156 4.54 -16.45 1.01
N SER A 157 4.85 -15.34 0.33
CA SER A 157 3.95 -14.19 0.23
C SER A 157 4.27 -13.30 -0.97
N PHE A 158 3.33 -12.42 -1.31
CA PHE A 158 3.54 -11.31 -2.24
C PHE A 158 3.04 -10.00 -1.64
N ALA A 159 3.50 -8.87 -2.18
CA ALA A 159 2.85 -7.59 -1.96
C ALA A 159 3.01 -6.66 -3.17
N LEU A 160 1.90 -6.03 -3.54
CA LEU A 160 1.85 -4.84 -4.36
C LEU A 160 1.86 -3.62 -3.43
N THR A 161 2.75 -2.67 -3.67
CA THR A 161 2.81 -1.39 -2.96
C THR A 161 2.76 -0.25 -3.95
N ILE A 162 1.83 0.67 -3.73
CA ILE A 162 1.79 2.00 -4.33
C ILE A 162 2.23 2.97 -3.26
N LEU A 163 3.25 3.77 -3.55
CA LEU A 163 3.85 4.72 -2.64
C LEU A 163 3.91 6.10 -3.28
N TRP A 164 3.14 7.03 -2.72
CA TRP A 164 3.27 8.45 -2.99
C TRP A 164 4.07 9.11 -1.86
N ASP A 165 4.93 10.06 -2.20
CA ASP A 165 5.66 10.87 -1.23
C ASP A 165 5.79 12.32 -1.72
N TYR A 166 5.80 13.26 -0.76
CA TYR A 166 5.77 14.69 -1.04
C TYR A 166 6.98 15.21 -1.83
N MET A 167 8.07 14.45 -1.90
CA MET A 167 9.27 14.84 -2.66
C MET A 167 9.05 14.71 -4.16
N ARG A 168 8.08 13.89 -4.59
CA ARG A 168 7.70 13.69 -5.99
C ARG A 168 6.17 13.69 -6.12
N PRO A 169 5.51 14.84 -5.87
CA PRO A 169 4.06 14.89 -5.68
C PRO A 169 3.26 14.49 -6.93
N GLU A 170 3.85 14.57 -8.12
CA GLU A 170 3.21 14.24 -9.40
C GLU A 170 3.34 12.76 -9.80
N ARG A 171 3.92 11.93 -8.91
CA ARG A 171 4.20 10.52 -9.21
C ARG A 171 3.94 9.62 -8.00
N ALA A 172 3.38 8.45 -8.25
CA ALA A 172 3.33 7.35 -7.30
C ALA A 172 4.19 6.17 -7.81
N ARG A 173 5.03 5.64 -6.93
CA ARG A 173 5.88 4.47 -7.21
C ARG A 173 5.06 3.20 -7.03
N VAL A 174 5.14 2.30 -8.00
CA VAL A 174 4.47 1.01 -8.00
C VAL A 174 5.53 -0.08 -7.90
N SER A 175 5.36 -1.02 -6.98
CA SER A 175 6.23 -2.19 -6.91
C SER A 175 5.47 -3.45 -6.51
N LEU A 176 5.66 -4.50 -7.28
CA LEU A 176 5.21 -5.85 -6.95
C LEU A 176 6.41 -6.68 -6.55
N HIS A 177 6.31 -7.38 -5.43
CA HIS A 177 7.38 -8.23 -4.94
C HIS A 177 6.83 -9.50 -4.31
N SER A 178 7.65 -10.55 -4.33
CA SER A 178 7.45 -11.79 -3.59
C SER A 178 8.47 -11.93 -2.47
N HIS A 179 8.13 -12.69 -1.44
CA HIS A 179 9.01 -12.98 -0.33
C HIS A 179 9.15 -14.47 -0.11
N SER A 180 10.32 -14.88 0.38
CA SER A 180 10.52 -16.17 1.01
C SER A 180 11.00 -15.99 2.43
N LEU A 181 10.57 -16.86 3.33
CA LEU A 181 11.05 -16.86 4.71
C LEU A 181 12.56 -17.06 4.78
N ASN A 182 13.13 -17.90 3.90
CA ASN A 182 14.58 -18.11 3.80
C ASN A 182 15.34 -16.82 3.47
N ARG A 183 14.83 -16.02 2.53
CA ARG A 183 15.49 -14.76 2.14
C ARG A 183 15.31 -13.69 3.21
N LEU A 184 14.14 -13.62 3.84
CA LEU A 184 13.88 -12.73 4.96
C LEU A 184 14.79 -13.04 6.16
N GLU A 185 14.95 -14.32 6.51
CA GLU A 185 15.85 -14.76 7.59
C GLU A 185 17.33 -14.42 7.28
N ALA A 186 17.75 -14.57 6.02
CA ALA A 186 19.08 -14.21 5.57
C ALA A 186 19.29 -12.70 5.35
N LYS A 187 18.27 -11.85 5.58
CA LYS A 187 18.28 -10.41 5.26
C LYS A 187 18.67 -10.11 3.80
N GLY A 188 18.27 -10.99 2.89
CA GLY A 188 18.54 -10.85 1.46
C GLY A 188 17.68 -9.77 0.78
N PRO A 189 17.99 -9.42 -0.47
CA PRO A 189 17.28 -8.37 -1.21
C PRO A 189 15.83 -8.77 -1.55
N LEU A 190 14.94 -7.79 -1.65
CA LEU A 190 13.56 -8.01 -2.12
C LEU A 190 13.53 -8.63 -3.53
N ASN A 191 12.59 -9.55 -3.76
CA ASN A 191 12.35 -10.11 -5.08
C ASN A 191 11.36 -9.25 -5.85
N TYR A 192 11.82 -8.33 -6.69
CA TYR A 192 10.93 -7.50 -7.48
C TYR A 192 10.42 -8.27 -8.69
N LEU A 193 9.10 -8.40 -8.80
CA LEU A 193 8.40 -8.97 -9.95
C LEU A 193 8.05 -7.88 -10.97
N LEU A 194 7.77 -6.66 -10.48
CA LEU A 194 7.50 -5.49 -11.30
C LEU A 194 7.87 -4.21 -10.55
N LYS A 195 8.37 -3.22 -11.29
CA LYS A 195 8.52 -1.83 -10.85
C LYS A 195 7.96 -0.93 -11.93
N ASP A 196 7.20 0.06 -11.52
CA ASP A 196 6.63 1.05 -12.42
C ASP A 196 6.37 2.35 -11.67
N ASP A 197 6.01 3.39 -12.40
CA ASP A 197 5.65 4.69 -11.88
C ASP A 197 4.44 5.23 -12.62
N ILE A 198 3.43 5.61 -11.86
CA ILE A 198 2.23 6.23 -12.42
C ILE A 198 2.24 7.74 -12.13
N THR A 199 1.81 8.52 -13.11
CA THR A 199 1.54 9.95 -12.99
C THR A 199 0.05 10.19 -12.86
N PHE A 200 -0.39 11.44 -12.77
CA PHE A 200 -1.81 11.78 -12.77
C PHE A 200 -2.58 11.17 -13.95
N GLY A 201 -3.79 10.69 -13.67
CA GLY A 201 -4.62 9.90 -14.58
C GLY A 201 -4.14 8.45 -14.76
N GLY A 202 -2.96 8.11 -14.26
CA GLY A 202 -2.39 6.78 -14.33
C GLY A 202 -2.99 5.82 -13.29
N TYR A 203 -3.02 4.54 -13.62
CA TYR A 203 -3.62 3.53 -12.77
C TYR A 203 -2.84 2.21 -12.79
N VAL A 204 -3.09 1.39 -11.76
CA VAL A 204 -2.67 -0.01 -11.66
C VAL A 204 -3.89 -0.87 -11.42
N GLU A 205 -3.99 -1.99 -12.11
CA GLU A 205 -5.02 -3.01 -11.92
C GLU A 205 -4.36 -4.32 -11.50
N LEU A 206 -4.93 -4.98 -10.49
CA LEU A 206 -4.47 -6.24 -9.92
C LEU A 206 -5.64 -7.22 -9.85
N ARG A 207 -5.38 -8.47 -10.23
CA ARG A 207 -6.23 -9.63 -9.94
C ARG A 207 -5.38 -10.73 -9.31
N ILE A 208 -5.95 -11.41 -8.32
CA ILE A 208 -5.30 -12.51 -7.60
C ILE A 208 -6.22 -13.73 -7.64
N ALA A 209 -5.67 -14.88 -8.00
CA ALA A 209 -6.36 -16.18 -8.00
C ALA A 209 -5.52 -17.26 -7.32
#